data_AF-A0A060CCZ7-F1
#
_entry.id   AF-A0A060CCZ7-F1
#
_cell.length_a   1.000
_cell.length_b   1.000
_cell.length_c   1.000
_cell.angle_alpha   90.00
_cell.angle_beta   90.00
_cell.angle_gamma   90.00
#
_symmetry.space_group_name_H-M   'P 1'
#
loop_
_entity.id
_entity.type
_entity.pdbx_description
1 polymer ?
#
loop_
_entity_poly.entity_id
_entity_poly.type
_entity_poly.pdbx_seq_one_letter_code
_entity_poly.pdbx_strand_id
1 'polypeptide(L)'
;YLFAYNGDQMAQELNMQSKHSIEKQTAHYADCFTTVSEITNHECRQLLGKEADVVLMNGFEDDFVPKGNTFAGKRKRARAAMLRVANCLLGTSMNDDTLIVGTSGRYEFKNKGIDVFLESLHRLNSDDHLNKHVLAFINVPAWMKEPRKDLQERLKSRENFDT
;
A
#
# COMPACT_ATOMS: atom_id res chain seq x y z
N TYR A 1 -22.31 7.97 -0.96
CA TYR A 1 -21.83 7.27 -2.17
C TYR A 1 -22.40 5.85 -2.26
N LEU A 2 -22.36 5.06 -1.18
CA LEU A 2 -22.88 3.68 -1.20
C LEU A 2 -24.42 3.55 -1.31
N PHE A 3 -25.19 4.52 -0.81
CA PHE A 3 -26.67 4.43 -0.73
C PHE A 3 -27.41 4.15 -2.06
N ALA A 4 -26.77 4.43 -3.20
CA ALA A 4 -27.35 4.22 -4.53
C ALA A 4 -27.17 2.79 -5.05
N TYR A 5 -26.39 1.94 -4.37
CA TYR A 5 -26.06 0.60 -4.82
C TYR A 5 -26.98 -0.45 -4.21
N ASN A 6 -27.48 -1.37 -5.04
CA ASN A 6 -28.21 -2.56 -4.60
C ASN A 6 -27.31 -3.80 -4.73
N GLY A 7 -26.96 -4.43 -3.62
CA GLY A 7 -26.05 -5.58 -3.60
C GLY A 7 -26.55 -6.78 -4.42
N ASP A 8 -27.85 -7.08 -4.39
CA ASP A 8 -28.41 -8.21 -5.14
C ASP A 8 -28.38 -7.94 -6.65
N GLN A 9 -28.72 -6.71 -7.06
CA GLN A 9 -28.63 -6.28 -8.46
C GLN A 9 -27.19 -6.33 -8.96
N MET A 10 -26.24 -5.77 -8.22
CA MET A 10 -24.81 -5.78 -8.60
C MET A 10 -24.27 -7.21 -8.70
N ALA A 11 -24.66 -8.09 -7.78
CA ALA A 11 -24.27 -9.49 -7.85
C ALA A 11 -24.80 -10.18 -9.11
N GLN A 12 -25.98 -9.80 -9.61
CA GLN A 12 -26.48 -10.28 -10.89
C GLN A 12 -25.67 -9.75 -12.08
N GLU A 13 -25.45 -8.44 -12.12
CA GLU A 13 -24.71 -7.78 -13.20
C GLU A 13 -23.26 -8.27 -13.30
N LEU A 14 -22.65 -8.65 -12.18
CA LEU A 14 -21.27 -9.13 -12.10
C LEU A 14 -21.13 -10.67 -12.12
N ASN A 15 -22.24 -11.41 -12.31
CA ASN A 15 -22.27 -12.88 -12.28
C ASN A 15 -21.73 -13.50 -10.97
N MET A 16 -21.96 -12.83 -9.84
CA MET A 16 -21.51 -13.22 -8.49
C MET A 16 -22.65 -13.68 -7.56
N GLN A 17 -23.85 -13.95 -8.11
CA GLN A 17 -25.08 -14.24 -7.37
C GLN A 17 -24.88 -15.32 -6.31
N SER A 18 -24.25 -16.45 -6.67
CA SER A 18 -24.07 -17.59 -5.76
C SER A 18 -23.14 -17.29 -4.59
N LYS A 19 -22.12 -16.44 -4.79
CA LYS A 19 -21.20 -16.04 -3.72
C LYS A 19 -21.85 -15.03 -2.79
N HIS A 20 -22.49 -14.02 -3.38
CA HIS A 20 -23.21 -12.97 -2.67
C HIS A 20 -24.36 -13.53 -1.84
N SER A 21 -25.14 -14.47 -2.37
CA SER A 21 -26.27 -15.06 -1.64
C SER A 21 -25.80 -15.81 -0.39
N ILE A 22 -24.72 -16.59 -0.49
CA ILE A 22 -24.14 -17.29 0.67
C ILE A 22 -23.64 -16.27 1.70
N GLU A 23 -22.85 -15.28 1.29
CA GLU A 23 -22.32 -14.24 2.20
C GLU A 23 -23.46 -13.48 2.93
N LYS A 24 -24.48 -13.06 2.18
CA LYS A 24 -25.64 -12.35 2.73
C LYS A 24 -26.44 -13.22 3.69
N GLN A 25 -26.77 -14.46 3.32
CA GLN A 25 -27.51 -15.35 4.23
C GLN A 25 -26.69 -15.64 5.50
N THR A 26 -25.38 -15.92 5.39
CA THR A 26 -24.52 -16.13 6.55
C THR A 26 -24.50 -14.91 7.48
N ALA A 27 -24.40 -13.70 6.95
CA ALA A 27 -24.46 -12.48 7.76
C ALA A 27 -25.79 -12.39 8.53
N HIS A 28 -26.92 -12.62 7.87
CA HIS A 28 -28.27 -12.49 8.49
C HIS A 28 -28.55 -13.54 9.56
N TYR A 29 -28.13 -14.79 9.36
CA TYR A 29 -28.45 -15.90 10.24
C TYR A 29 -27.38 -16.24 11.29
N ALA A 30 -26.22 -15.59 11.26
CA ALA A 30 -25.27 -15.66 12.37
C ALA A 30 -25.84 -14.98 13.61
N ASP A 31 -25.65 -15.60 14.78
CA ASP A 31 -26.03 -15.03 16.09
C ASP A 31 -25.30 -13.71 16.37
N CYS A 32 -24.07 -13.59 15.88
CA CYS A 32 -23.25 -12.39 15.94
C CYS A 32 -22.48 -12.26 14.63
N PHE A 33 -22.83 -11.23 13.85
CA PHE A 33 -22.15 -10.85 12.63
C PHE A 33 -21.13 -9.76 12.93
N THR A 34 -19.89 -9.94 12.49
CA THR A 34 -18.79 -9.01 12.79
C THR A 34 -18.05 -8.60 11.52
N THR A 35 -17.53 -7.38 11.49
CA THR A 35 -16.63 -6.90 10.43
C THR A 35 -15.31 -6.43 11.01
N VAL A 36 -14.29 -6.21 10.18
CA VAL A 36 -12.94 -5.84 10.63
C VAL A 36 -12.65 -4.34 10.64
N SER A 37 -13.60 -3.53 10.15
CA SER A 37 -13.48 -2.07 10.13
C SER A 37 -14.84 -1.40 10.01
N GLU A 38 -14.94 -0.14 10.43
CA GLU A 38 -16.16 0.67 10.29
C GLU A 38 -16.55 0.87 8.82
N ILE A 39 -15.58 1.05 7.92
CA ILE A 39 -15.88 1.22 6.50
C ILE A 39 -16.49 -0.07 5.92
N THR A 40 -15.96 -1.24 6.29
CA THR A 40 -16.55 -2.52 5.89
C THR A 40 -17.94 -2.72 6.51
N ASN A 41 -18.17 -2.27 7.75
CA ASN A 41 -19.50 -2.28 8.36
C ASN A 41 -20.50 -1.45 7.53
N HIS A 42 -20.12 -0.25 7.12
CA HIS A 42 -20.94 0.60 6.25
C HIS A 42 -21.21 -0.03 4.88
N GLU A 43 -20.22 -0.73 4.30
CA GLU A 43 -20.40 -1.50 3.06
C GLU A 43 -21.39 -2.64 3.26
N CYS A 44 -21.26 -3.44 4.32
CA CYS A 44 -22.17 -4.55 4.64
C CYS A 44 -23.60 -4.08 4.90
N ARG A 45 -23.79 -2.95 5.58
CA ARG A 45 -25.10 -2.31 5.76
C ARG A 45 -25.81 -2.13 4.42
N GLN A 46 -25.09 -1.64 3.43
CA GLN A 46 -25.65 -1.34 2.12
C GLN A 46 -25.79 -2.59 1.23
N LEU A 47 -24.74 -3.40 1.14
CA LEU A 47 -24.65 -4.49 0.17
C LEU A 47 -25.34 -5.76 0.68
N LEU A 48 -25.20 -6.06 1.97
CA LEU A 48 -25.80 -7.24 2.60
C LEU A 48 -27.13 -6.91 3.30
N GLY A 49 -27.41 -5.63 3.57
CA GLY A 49 -28.62 -5.22 4.29
C GLY A 49 -28.59 -5.56 5.77
N LYS A 50 -27.38 -5.72 6.36
CA LYS A 50 -27.18 -5.97 7.78
C LYS A 50 -25.92 -5.25 8.28
N GLU A 51 -26.07 -4.51 9.38
CA GLU A 51 -24.94 -3.94 10.12
C GLU A 51 -24.29 -5.03 10.98
N ALA A 52 -22.98 -4.91 11.18
CA ALA A 52 -22.25 -5.73 12.13
C ALA A 52 -22.73 -5.45 13.56
N ASP A 53 -22.88 -6.51 14.35
CA ASP A 53 -23.13 -6.43 15.78
C ASP A 53 -21.91 -5.89 16.52
N VAL A 54 -20.70 -6.25 16.05
CA VAL A 54 -19.42 -5.78 16.60
C VAL A 54 -18.37 -5.62 15.49
N VAL A 55 -17.59 -4.53 15.55
CA VAL A 55 -16.40 -4.37 14.70
C VAL A 55 -15.17 -4.91 15.44
N LEU A 56 -14.58 -5.97 14.89
CA LEU A 56 -13.39 -6.65 15.42
C LEU A 56 -12.16 -6.28 14.57
N MET A 57 -11.50 -5.17 14.94
CA MET A 57 -10.31 -4.69 14.24
C MET A 57 -9.16 -5.70 14.28
N ASN A 58 -8.44 -5.83 13.16
CA ASN A 58 -7.23 -6.67 13.10
C ASN A 58 -6.14 -6.12 14.02
N GLY A 59 -5.67 -6.93 14.96
CA GLY A 59 -4.56 -6.62 15.85
C GLY A 59 -3.19 -7.02 15.30
N PHE A 60 -2.14 -6.44 15.86
CA PHE A 60 -0.75 -6.84 15.66
C PHE A 60 -0.07 -6.99 17.03
N GLU A 61 0.93 -7.87 17.13
CA GLU A 61 1.79 -7.95 18.31
C GLU A 61 2.75 -6.76 18.35
N ASP A 62 3.11 -6.25 19.52
CA ASP A 62 3.92 -5.02 19.65
C ASP A 62 5.45 -5.28 19.68
N ASP A 63 5.86 -6.54 19.63
CA ASP A 63 7.24 -6.97 19.88
C ASP A 63 8.08 -7.15 18.61
N PHE A 64 7.46 -7.22 17.43
CA PHE A 64 8.17 -7.36 16.16
C PHE A 64 8.99 -6.11 15.79
N VAL A 65 8.60 -4.92 16.28
CA VAL A 65 9.33 -3.68 16.04
C VAL A 65 10.36 -3.46 17.16
N PRO A 66 11.67 -3.50 16.85
CA PRO A 66 12.68 -3.21 17.86
C PRO A 66 12.55 -1.77 18.36
N LYS A 67 12.90 -1.53 19.63
CA LYS A 67 12.78 -0.22 20.29
C LYS A 67 14.16 0.42 20.54
N GLY A 68 14.16 1.72 20.81
CA GLY A 68 15.35 2.48 21.22
C GLY A 68 16.51 2.42 20.23
N ASN A 69 17.73 2.19 20.73
CA ASN A 69 18.96 2.24 19.94
C ASN A 69 18.99 1.21 18.80
N THR A 70 18.38 0.03 19.01
CA THR A 70 18.29 -1.00 17.97
C THR A 70 17.43 -0.53 16.80
N PHE A 71 16.32 0.17 17.07
CA PHE A 71 15.50 0.80 16.04
C PHE A 71 16.29 1.84 15.25
N ALA A 72 16.94 2.77 15.94
CA ALA A 72 17.71 3.84 15.32
C ALA A 72 18.83 3.29 14.41
N GLY A 73 19.55 2.27 14.89
CA GLY A 73 20.58 1.58 14.11
C GLY A 73 20.02 0.89 12.86
N LYS A 74 18.90 0.16 12.98
CA LYS A 74 18.25 -0.46 11.82
C LYS A 74 17.73 0.59 10.82
N ARG A 75 17.11 1.68 11.30
CA ARG A 75 16.61 2.78 10.47
C ARG A 75 17.74 3.44 9.68
N LYS A 76 18.87 3.75 10.31
CA LYS A 76 20.04 4.34 9.65
C LYS A 76 20.60 3.43 8.56
N ARG A 77 20.74 2.13 8.83
CA ARG A 77 21.20 1.14 7.84
C ARG A 77 20.23 0.98 6.67
N ALA A 78 18.93 0.87 6.95
CA ALA A 78 17.90 0.77 5.92
C ALA A 78 17.90 2.00 5.01
N ARG A 79 17.97 3.20 5.60
CA ARG A 79 18.04 4.46 4.85
C ARG A 79 19.27 4.52 3.93
N ALA A 80 20.45 4.18 4.44
CA ALA A 80 21.67 4.14 3.64
C ALA A 80 21.54 3.14 2.47
N ALA A 81 20.92 1.97 2.71
CA ALA A 81 20.67 1.00 1.65
C ALA A 81 19.70 1.54 0.57
N MET A 82 18.62 2.21 0.98
CA MET A 82 17.65 2.81 0.05
C MET A 82 18.29 3.91 -0.82
N LEU A 83 19.07 4.82 -0.21
CA LEU A 83 19.79 5.86 -0.95
C LEU A 83 20.83 5.27 -1.91
N ARG A 84 21.55 4.22 -1.49
CA ARG A 84 22.49 3.51 -2.36
C ARG A 84 21.81 2.87 -3.55
N VAL A 85 20.68 2.19 -3.34
CA VAL A 85 19.89 1.60 -4.45
C VAL A 85 19.44 2.68 -5.43
N ALA A 86 18.96 3.81 -4.93
CA ALA A 86 18.56 4.95 -5.75
C ALA A 86 19.74 5.52 -6.56
N ASN A 87 20.93 5.69 -5.94
CA ASN A 87 22.12 6.14 -6.67
C ASN A 87 22.53 5.14 -7.76
N CYS A 88 22.60 3.84 -7.46
CA CYS A 88 22.95 2.83 -8.45
C CYS A 88 21.97 2.82 -9.64
N LEU A 89 20.67 3.04 -9.38
CA LEU A 89 19.64 3.01 -10.40
C LEU A 89 19.55 4.31 -11.21
N LEU A 90 19.56 5.46 -10.55
CA LEU A 90 19.28 6.77 -11.14
C LEU A 90 20.54 7.56 -11.48
N GLY A 91 21.70 7.22 -10.91
CA GLY A 91 22.91 8.01 -11.05
C GLY A 91 22.87 9.33 -10.26
N THR A 92 21.93 9.51 -9.33
CA THR A 92 21.79 10.76 -8.58
C THR A 92 22.28 10.58 -7.14
N SER A 93 23.08 11.53 -6.64
CA SER A 93 23.47 11.58 -5.23
C SER A 93 22.43 12.34 -4.42
N MET A 94 21.92 11.71 -3.37
CA MET A 94 20.89 12.26 -2.49
C MET A 94 21.43 12.31 -1.06
N ASN A 95 21.29 13.46 -0.40
CA ASN A 95 21.82 13.67 0.95
C ASN A 95 20.90 13.09 2.04
N ASP A 96 21.36 13.12 3.29
CA ASP A 96 20.59 12.60 4.43
C ASP A 96 19.37 13.47 4.79
N ASP A 97 19.18 14.62 4.15
CA ASP A 97 17.95 15.39 4.32
C ASP A 97 16.81 14.77 3.48
N THR A 98 17.08 14.17 2.32
CA THR A 98 16.10 13.58 1.38
C THR A 98 14.91 12.86 2.04
N LEU A 99 13.69 13.30 1.74
CA LEU A 99 12.48 12.63 2.21
C LEU A 99 12.26 11.35 1.41
N ILE A 100 12.20 10.21 2.08
CA ILE A 100 11.90 8.93 1.45
C ILE A 100 10.44 8.60 1.72
N VAL A 101 9.66 8.50 0.64
CA VAL A 101 8.26 8.07 0.67
C VAL A 101 8.11 6.77 -0.09
N GLY A 102 7.10 5.97 0.23
CA GLY A 102 6.85 4.78 -0.56
C GLY A 102 5.49 4.16 -0.33
N THR A 103 5.07 3.38 -1.31
CA THR A 103 3.86 2.56 -1.26
C THR A 103 4.22 1.10 -1.53
N SER A 104 3.46 0.19 -0.94
CA SER A 104 3.65 -1.25 -1.08
C SER A 104 2.33 -2.00 -0.97
N GLY A 105 2.29 -3.21 -1.51
CA GLY A 105 1.11 -4.08 -1.43
C GLY A 105 0.91 -4.87 -2.71
N ARG A 106 -0.25 -5.53 -2.81
CA ARG A 106 -0.68 -6.20 -4.05
C ARG A 106 -0.82 -5.19 -5.18
N TYR A 107 -0.63 -5.66 -6.41
CA TYR A 107 -0.74 -4.82 -7.59
C TYR A 107 -2.20 -4.52 -7.96
N GLU A 108 -2.83 -3.62 -7.19
CA GLU A 108 -4.18 -3.13 -7.42
C GLU A 108 -4.10 -1.60 -7.61
N PHE A 109 -3.88 -1.16 -8.85
CA PHE A 109 -3.52 0.22 -9.18
C PHE A 109 -4.47 1.27 -8.58
N LYS A 110 -5.78 1.01 -8.64
CA LYS A 110 -6.82 1.89 -8.07
C LYS A 110 -7.07 1.63 -6.59
N ASN A 111 -7.27 0.38 -6.18
CA ASN A 111 -7.63 0.06 -4.79
C ASN A 111 -6.53 0.40 -3.77
N LYS A 112 -5.26 0.32 -4.18
CA LYS A 112 -4.12 0.74 -3.36
C LYS A 112 -3.73 2.20 -3.56
N GLY A 113 -4.47 2.94 -4.38
CA GLY A 113 -4.25 4.36 -4.63
C GLY A 113 -2.89 4.68 -5.27
N ILE A 114 -2.35 3.77 -6.08
CA ILE A 114 -1.06 3.98 -6.77
C ILE A 114 -1.19 5.13 -7.78
N ASP A 115 -2.34 5.23 -8.44
CA ASP A 115 -2.68 6.34 -9.33
C ASP A 115 -2.69 7.69 -8.61
N VAL A 116 -3.35 7.78 -7.46
CA VAL A 116 -3.40 9.00 -6.65
C VAL A 116 -2.02 9.33 -6.08
N PHE A 117 -1.24 8.32 -5.69
CA PHE A 117 0.13 8.50 -5.23
C PHE A 117 1.03 9.09 -6.33
N LEU A 118 0.96 8.58 -7.56
CA LEU A 118 1.71 9.10 -8.71
C LEU A 118 1.28 10.52 -9.08
N GLU A 119 -0.02 10.80 -9.13
CA GLU A 119 -0.54 12.14 -9.38
C GLU A 119 -0.09 13.14 -8.31
N SER A 120 -0.10 12.73 -7.04
CA SER A 120 0.38 13.57 -5.93
C SER A 120 1.87 13.86 -6.04
N LEU A 121 2.69 12.87 -6.42
CA LEU A 121 4.12 13.06 -6.68
C LEU A 121 4.37 13.98 -7.88
N HIS A 122 3.56 13.89 -8.93
CA HIS A 122 3.66 14.79 -10.08
C HIS A 122 3.43 16.24 -9.68
N ARG A 123 2.34 16.51 -8.94
CA ARG A 123 2.05 17.87 -8.42
C ARG A 123 3.14 18.36 -7.48
N LEU A 124 3.64 17.49 -6.60
CA LEU A 124 4.72 17.80 -5.68
C LEU A 124 6.03 18.15 -6.41
N ASN A 125 6.31 17.50 -7.54
CA ASN A 125 7.47 17.79 -8.37
C ASN A 125 7.36 19.14 -9.13
N SER A 126 6.14 19.70 -9.23
CA SER A 126 5.88 21.02 -9.82
C SER A 126 5.68 22.12 -8.78
N ASP A 127 5.87 21.82 -7.49
CA ASP A 127 5.74 22.80 -6.41
C ASP A 127 7.06 23.54 -6.20
N ASP A 128 7.09 24.82 -6.59
CA ASP A 128 8.26 25.70 -6.46
C ASP A 128 8.64 25.97 -4.98
N HIS A 129 7.75 25.69 -4.02
CA HIS A 129 8.06 25.82 -2.59
C HIS A 129 8.77 24.60 -2.01
N LEU A 130 8.87 23.49 -2.76
CA LEU A 130 9.56 22.29 -2.30
C LEU A 130 11.08 22.43 -2.46
N ASN A 131 11.74 22.84 -1.37
CA ASN A 131 13.20 22.99 -1.32
C ASN A 131 13.94 21.70 -0.91
N LYS A 132 13.35 20.52 -1.14
CA LYS A 132 13.83 19.26 -0.59
C LYS A 132 13.68 18.10 -1.57
N HIS A 133 14.70 17.26 -1.67
CA HIS A 133 14.61 16.05 -2.49
C HIS A 133 13.60 15.06 -1.90
N VAL A 134 12.74 14.52 -2.76
CA VAL A 134 11.79 13.47 -2.44
C VAL A 134 12.12 12.24 -3.27
N LEU A 135 12.42 11.13 -2.61
CA LEU A 135 12.68 9.84 -3.23
C LEU A 135 11.49 8.91 -2.97
N ALA A 136 10.78 8.54 -4.04
CA ALA A 136 9.61 7.67 -3.97
C ALA A 136 9.94 6.21 -4.34
N PHE A 137 9.56 5.26 -3.49
CA PHE A 137 9.63 3.82 -3.77
C PHE A 137 8.25 3.23 -4.03
N ILE A 138 8.10 2.47 -5.11
CA ILE A 138 6.90 1.69 -5.42
C ILE A 138 7.26 0.21 -5.31
N ASN A 139 6.94 -0.39 -4.17
CA ASN A 139 7.30 -1.77 -3.83
C ASN A 139 6.09 -2.69 -4.08
N VAL A 140 5.75 -2.86 -5.36
CA VAL A 140 4.57 -3.62 -5.79
C VAL A 140 5.02 -4.82 -6.61
N PRO A 141 4.69 -6.06 -6.20
CA PRO A 141 5.01 -7.24 -6.98
C PRO A 141 4.32 -7.19 -8.35
N ALA A 142 5.10 -7.34 -9.41
CA ALA A 142 4.63 -7.41 -10.78
C ALA A 142 5.20 -8.65 -11.46
N TRP A 143 4.70 -8.96 -12.66
CA TRP A 143 5.16 -10.11 -13.45
C TRP A 143 6.54 -9.84 -14.06
N MET A 144 7.59 -9.95 -13.24
CA MET A 144 8.98 -9.75 -13.64
C MET A 144 9.73 -11.08 -13.64
N LYS A 145 10.46 -11.37 -14.72
CA LYS A 145 11.26 -12.59 -14.87
C LYS A 145 12.47 -12.59 -13.94
N GLU A 146 13.22 -11.49 -13.92
CA GLU A 146 14.46 -11.33 -13.15
C GLU A 146 14.78 -9.85 -12.91
N PRO A 147 15.62 -9.52 -11.91
CA PRO A 147 16.07 -8.14 -11.72
C PRO A 147 16.93 -7.65 -12.90
N ARG A 148 16.93 -6.34 -13.10
CA ARG A 148 17.77 -5.65 -14.09
C ARG A 148 19.27 -5.95 -13.87
N LYS A 149 19.93 -6.53 -14.88
CA LYS A 149 21.35 -6.97 -14.79
C LYS A 149 22.30 -5.79 -14.56
N ASP A 150 22.07 -4.68 -15.23
CA ASP A 150 22.83 -3.43 -15.06
C ASP A 150 22.75 -2.93 -13.61
N LEU A 151 21.56 -2.93 -13.01
CA LEU A 151 21.40 -2.55 -11.60
C LEU A 151 22.12 -3.55 -10.67
N GLN A 152 22.05 -4.85 -10.96
CA GLN A 152 22.77 -5.86 -10.16
C GLN A 152 24.29 -5.67 -10.20
N GLU A 153 24.85 -5.34 -11.35
CA GLU A 153 26.29 -5.05 -11.50
C GLU A 153 26.68 -3.81 -10.69
N ARG A 154 25.92 -2.72 -10.81
CA ARG A 154 26.13 -1.49 -10.04
C ARG A 154 25.98 -1.69 -8.53
N LEU A 155 25.06 -2.54 -8.09
CA LEU A 155 24.89 -2.88 -6.67
C LEU A 155 26.02 -3.76 -6.13
N LYS A 156 26.69 -4.53 -6.99
CA LYS A 156 27.89 -5.31 -6.64
C LYS A 156 29.14 -4.44 -6.62
N SER A 157 29.17 -3.37 -7.42
CA SER A 157 30.25 -2.39 -7.36
C SER A 157 30.21 -1.58 -6.06
N ARG A 158 31.35 -1.02 -5.68
CA ARG A 158 31.49 -0.09 -4.55
C ARG A 158 31.56 1.36 -5.03
N GLU A 159 31.08 1.61 -6.25
CA GLU A 159 31.17 2.91 -6.91
C GLU A 159 29.94 3.75 -6.64
N ASN A 160 30.13 5.07 -6.67
CA ASN A 160 29.04 6.04 -6.75
C ASN A 160 28.85 6.42 -8.21
N PHE A 161 27.61 6.52 -8.64
CA PHE A 161 27.26 6.87 -10.02
C PHE A 161 26.78 8.31 -10.08
N ASP A 162 27.20 9.01 -11.13
CA ASP A 162 26.69 10.32 -11.54
C ASP A 162 26.10 10.18 -12.95
N THR A 163 25.09 10.97 -13.28
CA THR A 163 24.34 10.84 -14.56
C THR A 163 24.76 11.88 -15.57
#